data_AF-A0A7S1ZSI9-F1
#
_entry.id   AF-A0A7S1ZSI9-F1
#
_cell.length_a   1.000
_cell.length_b   1.000
_cell.length_c   1.000
_cell.angle_alpha   90.00
_cell.angle_beta   90.00
_cell.angle_gamma   90.00
#
_symmetry.space_group_name_H-M   'P 1'
#
loop_
_entity.id
_entity.type
_entity.pdbx_description
1 polymer ?
#
loop_
_entity_poly.entity_id
_entity_poly.type
_entity_poly.pdbx_seq_one_letter_code
_entity_poly.pdbx_strand_id
1 'polypeptide(L)'
;AAPRPVLTVRLECHSASDQSLLNDALRILSVEDPSLVHEEHEDGSTLLRGLGELHVEITLDRLRRERGLEVYVGPPKVAYRETVLDEVDTGMLVKFDRTVGGTRMEASLRLKLEPLNCPEAVAGDSECLPLIEPRVALGPQARDFLGLDPDACEDELMLRSETARALISGCVGSLRRGGPLGPHPLSNVLLTVMDVDAEGGPAQLQSMPGSLRAAAAHVLGEALRDKNHGSKCAVLEPAMAVEVSVPGEHVGTVLSDLTGRRGTVE
;
A
#
# COMPACT_ATOMS: atom_id res chain seq x y z
N ALA A 1 -22.53 12.97 22.38
CA ALA A 1 -21.53 12.65 21.34
C ALA A 1 -21.79 13.56 20.16
N ALA A 2 -20.77 14.16 19.57
CA ALA A 2 -20.93 14.97 18.36
C ALA A 2 -21.47 14.08 17.21
N PRO A 3 -22.31 14.62 16.31
CA PRO A 3 -22.78 13.88 15.15
C PRO A 3 -21.60 13.45 14.27
N ARG A 4 -21.65 12.22 13.75
CA ARG A 4 -20.60 11.72 12.86
C ARG A 4 -20.68 12.44 11.51
N PRO A 5 -19.54 12.87 10.94
CA PRO A 5 -19.54 13.46 9.60
C PRO A 5 -19.95 12.42 8.57
N VAL A 6 -20.69 12.87 7.55
CA VAL A 6 -21.29 12.00 6.51
C VAL A 6 -20.73 12.27 5.13
N LEU A 7 -20.17 13.45 4.89
CA LEU A 7 -19.55 13.82 3.61
C LEU A 7 -18.05 13.95 3.79
N THR A 8 -17.28 13.30 2.91
CA THR A 8 -15.82 13.44 2.84
C THR A 8 -15.44 14.03 1.51
N VAL A 9 -14.66 15.11 1.53
CA VAL A 9 -14.13 15.76 0.33
C VAL A 9 -12.61 15.84 0.40
N ARG A 10 -11.97 15.85 -0.76
CA ARG A 10 -10.53 16.05 -0.88
C ARG A 10 -10.23 17.51 -1.16
N LEU A 11 -9.28 18.05 -0.41
CA LEU A 11 -8.80 19.41 -0.51
C LEU A 11 -7.36 19.42 -1.04
N GLU A 12 -7.11 20.26 -2.04
CA GLU A 12 -5.79 20.46 -2.63
C GLU A 12 -5.44 21.95 -2.70
N CYS A 13 -4.19 22.29 -2.38
CA CYS A 13 -3.64 23.64 -2.47
C CYS A 13 -2.73 23.78 -3.69
N HIS A 14 -2.54 25.03 -4.14
CA HIS A 14 -1.63 25.34 -5.26
C HIS A 14 -0.15 25.25 -4.89
N SER A 15 0.21 25.62 -3.65
CA SER A 15 1.58 25.70 -3.16
C SER A 15 1.76 24.89 -1.87
N ALA A 16 2.96 24.35 -1.67
CA ALA A 16 3.33 23.68 -0.42
C ALA A 16 3.31 24.63 0.80
N SER A 17 3.56 25.93 0.60
CA SER A 17 3.38 26.95 1.65
C SER A 17 1.93 27.01 2.11
N ASP A 18 1.01 26.98 1.16
CA ASP A 18 -0.41 27.18 1.40
C ASP A 18 -1.02 25.93 2.04
N GLN A 19 -0.45 24.76 1.76
CA GLN A 19 -0.81 23.51 2.42
C GLN A 19 -0.52 23.55 3.93
N SER A 20 0.64 24.08 4.33
CA SER A 20 0.95 24.23 5.76
C SER A 20 -0.01 25.19 6.47
N LEU A 21 -0.38 26.29 5.79
CA LEU A 21 -1.37 27.26 6.28
C LEU A 21 -2.79 26.66 6.34
N LEU A 22 -3.15 25.83 5.36
CA LEU A 22 -4.42 25.11 5.34
C LEU A 22 -4.53 24.18 6.55
N ASN A 23 -3.50 23.39 6.83
CA ASN A 23 -3.52 22.44 7.94
C ASN A 23 -3.62 23.16 9.29
N ASP A 24 -2.93 24.30 9.45
CA ASP A 24 -3.08 25.14 10.64
C ASP A 24 -4.47 25.79 10.74
N ALA A 25 -5.04 26.25 9.63
CA ALA A 25 -6.39 26.82 9.60
C ALA A 25 -7.47 25.77 9.93
N LEU A 26 -7.37 24.57 9.35
CA LEU A 26 -8.27 23.46 9.62
C LEU A 26 -8.19 22.99 11.07
N ARG A 27 -7.00 23.03 11.69
CA ARG A 27 -6.83 22.73 13.11
C ARG A 27 -7.59 23.72 13.99
N ILE A 28 -7.55 25.00 13.67
CA ILE A 28 -8.31 26.04 14.40
C ILE A 28 -9.82 25.83 14.17
N LEU A 29 -10.24 25.60 12.93
CA LEU A 29 -11.65 25.36 12.60
C LEU A 29 -12.20 24.09 13.27
N SER A 30 -11.40 23.03 13.43
CA SER A 30 -11.82 21.82 14.15
C SER A 30 -11.99 22.02 15.67
N VAL A 31 -11.32 23.04 16.24
CA VAL A 31 -11.51 23.43 17.65
C VAL A 31 -12.81 24.23 17.81
N GLU A 32 -13.14 25.06 16.83
CA GLU A 32 -14.39 25.83 16.81
C GLU A 32 -15.61 24.95 16.54
N ASP A 33 -15.51 24.06 15.55
CA ASP A 33 -16.54 23.09 15.19
C ASP A 33 -16.02 21.65 15.33
N PRO A 34 -16.33 20.95 16.43
CA PRO A 34 -15.88 19.58 16.66
C PRO A 34 -16.53 18.55 15.72
N SER A 35 -17.51 18.95 14.89
CA SER A 35 -18.09 18.08 13.87
C SER A 35 -17.28 18.05 12.57
N LEU A 36 -16.32 18.96 12.42
CA LEU A 36 -15.40 19.03 11.30
C LEU A 36 -14.14 18.21 11.61
N VAL A 37 -13.92 17.13 10.86
CA VAL A 37 -12.73 16.27 11.00
C VAL A 37 -11.85 16.43 9.78
N HIS A 38 -10.54 16.60 9.96
CA HIS A 38 -9.59 16.61 8.87
C HIS A 38 -8.52 15.53 9.08
N GLU A 39 -8.07 14.93 7.97
CA GLU A 39 -7.03 13.90 7.96
C GLU A 39 -6.07 14.14 6.79
N GLU A 40 -4.78 13.98 7.04
CA GLU A 40 -3.75 14.08 6.00
C GLU A 40 -3.48 12.69 5.41
N HIS A 41 -3.52 12.57 4.08
CA HIS A 41 -3.16 11.34 3.37
C HIS A 41 -1.71 11.34 2.90
N GLU A 42 -1.14 10.15 2.71
CA GLU A 42 0.24 9.94 2.23
C GLU A 42 0.54 10.65 0.89
N ASP A 43 -0.49 10.86 0.06
CA ASP A 43 -0.42 11.60 -1.21
C ASP A 43 -0.19 13.12 -1.04
N GLY A 44 -0.19 13.63 0.19
CA GLY A 44 -0.15 15.05 0.49
C GLY A 44 -1.49 15.77 0.24
N SER A 45 -2.60 15.04 0.10
CA SER A 45 -3.94 15.65 0.05
C SER A 45 -4.58 15.65 1.44
N THR A 46 -5.35 16.70 1.76
CA THR A 46 -6.10 16.77 3.02
C THR A 46 -7.55 16.33 2.77
N LEU A 47 -8.04 15.35 3.52
CA LEU A 47 -9.44 14.98 3.52
C LEU A 47 -10.18 15.79 4.58
N LEU A 48 -11.27 16.44 4.17
CA LEU A 48 -12.18 17.14 5.06
C LEU A 48 -13.49 16.37 5.16
N ARG A 49 -13.87 16.01 6.39
CA ARG A 49 -15.12 15.33 6.70
C ARG A 49 -16.06 16.30 7.40
N GLY A 50 -17.25 16.49 6.82
CA GLY A 50 -18.29 17.37 7.31
C GLY A 50 -19.64 16.68 7.46
N LEU A 51 -20.58 17.37 8.08
CA LEU A 51 -21.95 16.90 8.30
C LEU A 51 -22.83 16.91 7.03
N GLY A 52 -22.35 17.50 5.94
CA GLY A 52 -23.08 17.58 4.68
C GLY A 52 -22.42 18.56 3.73
N GLU A 53 -22.99 18.70 2.54
CA GLU A 53 -22.50 19.55 1.46
C GLU A 53 -22.42 21.02 1.89
N LEU A 54 -23.51 21.55 2.45
CA LEU A 54 -23.57 22.93 2.93
C LEU A 54 -22.51 23.23 4.00
N HIS A 55 -22.26 22.30 4.91
CA HIS A 55 -21.24 22.49 5.95
C HIS A 55 -19.85 22.63 5.29
N VAL A 56 -19.53 21.76 4.33
CA VAL A 56 -18.26 21.83 3.61
C VAL A 56 -18.13 23.13 2.82
N GLU A 57 -19.18 23.57 2.13
CA GLU A 57 -19.18 24.83 1.37
C GLU A 57 -18.93 26.06 2.26
N ILE A 58 -19.59 26.12 3.42
CA ILE A 58 -19.39 27.22 4.38
C ILE A 58 -17.95 27.21 4.90
N THR A 59 -17.40 26.04 5.23
CA THR A 59 -16.01 25.92 5.69
C THR A 59 -15.02 26.41 4.63
N LEU A 60 -15.26 26.10 3.35
CA LEU A 60 -14.43 26.57 2.25
C LEU A 60 -14.52 28.09 2.04
N ASP A 61 -15.72 28.65 2.13
CA ASP A 61 -15.92 30.10 2.06
C ASP A 61 -15.25 30.83 3.23
N ARG A 62 -15.30 30.25 4.45
CA ARG A 62 -14.55 30.76 5.62
C ARG A 62 -13.05 30.74 5.40
N LEU A 63 -12.49 29.62 4.90
CA LEU A 63 -11.07 29.53 4.55
C LEU A 63 -10.65 30.62 3.55
N ARG A 64 -11.50 30.88 2.54
CA ARG A 64 -11.25 31.92 1.55
C ARG A 64 -11.31 33.33 2.14
N ARG A 65 -12.31 33.62 2.99
CA ARG A 65 -12.52 34.98 3.54
C ARG A 65 -11.58 35.33 4.69
N GLU A 66 -11.37 34.39 5.61
CA GLU A 66 -10.60 34.64 6.84
C GLU A 66 -9.10 34.47 6.62
N ARG A 67 -8.70 33.52 5.75
CA ARG A 67 -7.28 33.17 5.53
C ARG A 67 -6.78 33.48 4.13
N GLY A 68 -7.66 33.89 3.21
CA GLY A 68 -7.27 34.17 1.82
C GLY A 68 -6.82 32.93 1.05
N LEU A 69 -7.16 31.73 1.51
CA LEU A 69 -6.73 30.47 0.90
C LEU A 69 -7.72 30.03 -0.18
N GLU A 70 -7.24 29.89 -1.40
CA GLU A 70 -8.00 29.26 -2.49
C GLU A 70 -7.64 27.78 -2.58
N VAL A 71 -8.62 26.93 -2.23
CA VAL A 71 -8.49 25.47 -2.14
C VAL A 71 -9.35 24.82 -3.20
N TYR A 72 -8.81 23.80 -3.89
CA TYR A 72 -9.57 22.99 -4.83
C TYR A 72 -10.24 21.82 -4.13
N VAL A 73 -11.49 21.56 -4.51
CA VAL A 73 -12.29 20.45 -4.00
C VAL A 73 -12.38 19.38 -5.08
N GLY A 74 -12.13 18.13 -4.69
CA GLY A 74 -12.34 16.97 -5.54
C GLY A 74 -12.87 15.78 -4.76
N PRO A 75 -13.23 14.69 -5.47
CA PRO A 75 -13.55 13.44 -4.81
C PRO A 75 -12.32 12.88 -4.08
N PRO A 76 -12.52 12.14 -2.97
CA PRO A 76 -11.44 11.39 -2.34
C PRO A 76 -10.85 10.38 -3.32
N LYS A 77 -9.53 10.24 -3.31
CA LYS A 77 -8.84 9.23 -4.12
C LYS A 77 -9.07 7.85 -3.52
N VAL A 78 -9.40 6.90 -4.38
CA VAL A 78 -9.52 5.49 -4.00
C VAL A 78 -8.11 4.88 -3.99
N ALA A 79 -7.73 4.30 -2.85
CA ALA A 79 -6.45 3.62 -2.70
C ALA A 79 -6.53 2.19 -3.26
N TYR A 80 -6.38 2.05 -4.58
CA TYR A 80 -6.25 0.73 -5.21
C TYR A 80 -4.99 0.00 -4.73
N ARG A 81 -5.09 -1.32 -4.67
CA ARG A 81 -3.99 -2.22 -4.35
C ARG A 81 -3.85 -3.27 -5.44
N GLU A 82 -2.73 -3.96 -5.47
CA GLU A 82 -2.54 -5.13 -6.35
C GLU A 82 -2.32 -6.38 -5.52
N THR A 83 -2.72 -7.53 -6.05
CA THR A 83 -2.44 -8.83 -5.45
C THR A 83 -2.11 -9.85 -6.53
N VAL A 84 -1.61 -11.01 -6.11
CA VAL A 84 -1.27 -12.13 -6.97
C VAL A 84 -2.29 -13.23 -6.72
N LEU A 85 -2.83 -13.83 -7.78
CA LEU A 85 -3.83 -14.89 -7.72
C LEU A 85 -3.20 -16.30 -7.72
N ASP A 86 -2.12 -16.48 -8.47
CA ASP A 86 -1.43 -17.76 -8.63
C ASP A 86 0.05 -17.65 -8.28
N GLU A 87 0.68 -18.77 -7.93
CA GLU A 87 2.12 -18.78 -7.65
C GLU A 87 2.96 -18.28 -8.85
N VAL A 88 3.92 -17.41 -8.54
CA VAL A 88 4.87 -16.80 -9.48
C VAL A 88 6.30 -17.13 -9.00
N ASP A 89 6.96 -18.06 -9.68
CA ASP A 89 8.38 -18.40 -9.46
C ASP A 89 9.20 -17.86 -10.62
N THR A 90 10.36 -17.24 -10.32
CA THR A 90 11.34 -16.86 -11.35
C THR A 90 12.00 -18.08 -11.98
N GLY A 91 12.00 -19.23 -11.31
CA GLY A 91 12.51 -20.52 -11.79
C GLY A 91 14.04 -20.60 -11.90
N MET A 92 14.72 -19.48 -12.16
CA MET A 92 16.16 -19.36 -12.28
C MET A 92 16.72 -18.24 -11.40
N LEU A 93 18.04 -18.28 -11.19
CA LEU A 93 18.82 -17.19 -10.59
C LEU A 93 18.91 -16.04 -11.59
N VAL A 94 18.28 -14.91 -11.25
CA VAL A 94 18.36 -13.70 -12.06
C VAL A 94 19.56 -12.89 -11.57
N LYS A 95 20.52 -12.68 -12.47
CA LYS A 95 21.74 -11.91 -12.18
C LYS A 95 21.44 -10.42 -12.24
N PHE A 96 21.75 -9.70 -11.17
CA PHE A 96 21.83 -8.25 -11.15
C PHE A 96 23.29 -7.84 -11.13
N ASP A 97 23.70 -7.06 -12.13
CA ASP A 97 25.02 -6.45 -12.20
C ASP A 97 24.85 -4.97 -12.57
N ARG A 98 25.23 -4.08 -11.66
CA ARG A 98 25.19 -2.64 -11.90
C ARG A 98 26.33 -1.93 -11.22
N THR A 99 27.02 -1.08 -11.95
CA THR A 99 28.05 -0.21 -11.39
C THR A 99 27.44 1.13 -10.97
N VAL A 100 27.50 1.44 -9.67
CA VAL A 100 27.04 2.72 -9.11
C VAL A 100 28.23 3.40 -8.42
N GLY A 101 28.57 4.61 -8.85
CA GLY A 101 29.66 5.38 -8.22
C GLY A 101 31.03 4.71 -8.28
N GLY A 102 31.31 3.91 -9.32
CA GLY A 102 32.57 3.19 -9.49
C GLY A 102 32.65 1.85 -8.73
N THR A 103 31.65 1.51 -7.93
CA THR A 103 31.54 0.21 -7.25
C THR A 103 30.58 -0.69 -8.03
N ARG A 104 31.03 -1.90 -8.40
CA ARG A 104 30.20 -2.89 -9.08
C ARG A 104 29.36 -3.63 -8.04
N MET A 105 28.04 -3.55 -8.19
CA MET A 105 27.07 -4.21 -7.33
C MET A 105 26.56 -5.43 -8.07
N GLU A 106 26.91 -6.62 -7.59
CA GLU A 106 26.49 -7.89 -8.18
C GLU A 106 25.79 -8.78 -7.14
N ALA A 107 24.67 -9.38 -7.53
CA ALA A 107 23.97 -10.40 -6.77
C ALA A 107 22.96 -11.13 -7.68
N SER A 108 22.73 -12.41 -7.41
CA SER A 108 21.76 -13.24 -8.11
C SER A 108 20.74 -13.76 -7.11
N LEU A 109 19.45 -13.67 -7.47
CA LEU A 109 18.37 -14.09 -6.58
C LEU A 109 17.36 -14.95 -7.33
N ARG A 110 16.78 -15.91 -6.61
CA ARG A 110 15.58 -16.64 -7.03
C ARG A 110 14.45 -16.34 -6.06
N LEU A 111 13.33 -15.87 -6.59
CA LEU A 111 12.17 -15.44 -5.81
C LEU A 111 10.93 -16.26 -6.18
N LYS A 112 10.14 -16.60 -5.16
CA LYS A 112 8.81 -17.19 -5.31
C LYS A 112 7.78 -16.28 -4.64
N LEU A 113 6.72 -15.92 -5.35
CA LEU A 113 5.58 -15.15 -4.84
C LEU A 113 4.36 -16.06 -4.80
N GLU A 114 3.59 -15.97 -3.72
CA GLU A 114 2.37 -16.73 -3.52
C GLU A 114 1.27 -15.82 -2.95
N PRO A 115 -0.01 -16.05 -3.29
CA PRO A 115 -1.14 -15.39 -2.64
C PRO A 115 -1.16 -15.69 -1.14
N LEU A 116 -1.29 -14.66 -0.31
CA LEU A 116 -1.54 -14.82 1.11
C LEU A 116 -3.04 -14.70 1.36
N ASN A 117 -3.74 -15.83 1.30
CA ASN A 117 -5.13 -15.91 1.72
C ASN A 117 -5.18 -16.24 3.21
N CYS A 118 -5.55 -15.27 4.06
CA CYS A 118 -5.89 -15.59 5.44
C CYS A 118 -7.28 -16.22 5.50
N PRO A 119 -7.42 -17.45 6.03
CA PRO A 119 -8.72 -18.11 6.18
C PRO A 119 -9.61 -17.48 7.25
N GLU A 120 -9.14 -16.48 7.99
CA GLU A 120 -9.93 -15.75 9.00
C GLU A 120 -10.83 -14.67 8.41
N ALA A 121 -10.88 -14.55 7.08
CA ALA A 121 -11.87 -13.78 6.35
C ALA A 121 -13.24 -14.51 6.35
N VAL A 122 -13.86 -14.50 7.52
CA VAL A 122 -15.30 -14.54 7.83
C VAL A 122 -16.10 -15.79 7.38
N ALA A 123 -16.69 -16.45 8.38
CA ALA A 123 -17.92 -17.23 8.21
C ALA A 123 -19.07 -16.27 7.83
N GLY A 124 -19.12 -15.90 6.56
CA GLY A 124 -20.11 -15.00 5.94
C GLY A 124 -19.70 -14.77 4.50
N ASP A 125 -20.64 -14.90 3.57
CA ASP A 125 -20.44 -15.05 2.12
C ASP A 125 -19.84 -13.84 1.37
N SER A 126 -19.05 -12.99 2.03
CA SER A 126 -18.49 -11.79 1.42
C SER A 126 -17.16 -12.09 0.71
N GLU A 127 -17.10 -11.88 -0.60
CA GLU A 127 -15.89 -12.00 -1.47
C GLU A 127 -14.75 -11.01 -1.13
N CYS A 128 -14.79 -10.35 0.03
CA CYS A 128 -13.85 -9.32 0.43
C CYS A 128 -12.61 -9.92 1.10
N LEU A 129 -11.43 -9.71 0.48
CA LEU A 129 -10.15 -10.10 1.07
C LEU A 129 -9.74 -9.08 2.16
N PRO A 130 -9.31 -9.53 3.35
CA PRO A 130 -8.74 -8.64 4.34
C PRO A 130 -7.44 -8.05 3.80
N LEU A 131 -7.18 -6.79 4.11
CA LEU A 131 -5.94 -6.13 3.71
C LEU A 131 -4.80 -6.54 4.65
N ILE A 132 -3.83 -7.27 4.11
CA ILE A 132 -2.65 -7.75 4.82
C ILE A 132 -1.41 -7.19 4.13
N GLU A 133 -0.51 -6.62 4.92
CA GLU A 133 0.78 -6.17 4.40
C GLU A 133 1.58 -7.36 3.83
N PRO A 134 2.32 -7.16 2.74
CA PRO A 134 3.09 -8.24 2.14
C PRO A 134 4.15 -8.78 3.10
N ARG A 135 4.23 -10.10 3.22
CA ARG A 135 5.24 -10.78 4.05
C ARG A 135 6.38 -11.26 3.18
N VAL A 136 7.60 -11.13 3.70
CA VAL A 136 8.81 -11.64 3.06
C VAL A 136 9.43 -12.70 3.96
N ALA A 137 9.63 -13.90 3.42
CA ALA A 137 10.29 -15.02 4.06
C ALA A 137 11.60 -15.35 3.35
N LEU A 138 12.56 -15.88 4.09
CA LEU A 138 13.81 -16.41 3.55
C LEU A 138 13.74 -17.94 3.56
N GLY A 139 13.92 -18.55 2.39
CA GLY A 139 13.99 -20.01 2.24
C GLY A 139 15.28 -20.59 2.84
N PRO A 140 15.33 -21.93 3.05
CA PRO A 140 16.44 -22.58 3.72
C PRO A 140 17.77 -22.40 2.97
N GLN A 141 17.78 -22.49 1.64
CA GLN A 141 19.00 -22.32 0.83
C GLN A 141 19.55 -20.88 0.93
N ALA A 142 18.68 -19.88 0.88
CA ALA A 142 19.04 -18.49 1.11
C ALA A 142 19.61 -18.25 2.53
N ARG A 143 19.03 -18.89 3.55
CA ARG A 143 19.53 -18.81 4.94
C ARG A 143 20.91 -19.44 5.07
N ASP A 144 21.10 -20.63 4.50
CA ASP A 144 22.37 -21.36 4.51
C ASP A 144 23.48 -20.56 3.83
N PHE A 145 23.21 -19.97 2.65
CA PHE A 145 24.18 -19.15 1.93
C PHE A 145 24.59 -17.90 2.70
N LEU A 146 23.63 -17.25 3.37
CA LEU A 146 23.87 -16.03 4.15
C LEU A 146 24.42 -16.31 5.55
N GLY A 147 24.52 -17.57 5.97
CA GLY A 147 24.96 -17.98 7.31
C GLY A 147 23.99 -17.55 8.41
N LEU A 148 22.69 -17.61 8.14
CA LEU A 148 21.63 -17.21 9.06
C LEU A 148 21.09 -18.40 9.86
N ASP A 149 20.58 -18.13 11.07
CA ASP A 149 19.95 -19.15 11.90
C ASP A 149 18.70 -19.74 11.19
N PRO A 150 18.59 -21.08 11.04
CA PRO A 150 17.51 -21.71 10.29
C PRO A 150 16.14 -21.55 10.97
N ASP A 151 16.10 -21.49 12.29
CA ASP A 151 14.86 -21.42 13.09
C ASP A 151 14.50 -19.98 13.54
N ALA A 152 15.32 -18.99 13.21
CA ALA A 152 15.05 -17.62 13.62
C ALA A 152 13.86 -17.03 12.83
N CYS A 153 13.06 -16.23 13.54
CA CYS A 153 11.99 -15.44 12.94
C CYS A 153 12.57 -14.35 12.04
N GLU A 154 11.86 -13.97 10.97
CA GLU A 154 12.32 -12.92 10.05
C GLU A 154 12.60 -11.59 10.75
N ASP A 155 11.80 -11.24 11.76
CA ASP A 155 12.01 -10.02 12.55
C ASP A 155 13.33 -10.09 13.34
N GLU A 156 13.66 -11.24 13.91
CA GLU A 156 14.91 -11.46 14.64
C GLU A 156 16.11 -11.42 13.69
N LEU A 157 15.97 -11.98 12.49
CA LEU A 157 16.98 -11.92 11.42
C LEU A 157 17.24 -10.49 10.96
N MET A 158 16.20 -9.64 10.84
CA MET A 158 16.36 -8.23 10.48
C MET A 158 17.13 -7.42 11.53
N LEU A 159 17.08 -7.80 12.81
CA LEU A 159 17.86 -7.17 13.86
C LEU A 159 19.31 -7.68 13.92
N ARG A 160 19.51 -8.98 13.67
CA ARG A 160 20.83 -9.63 13.81
C ARG A 160 21.74 -9.46 12.61
N SER A 161 21.18 -9.40 11.40
CA SER A 161 21.97 -9.41 10.16
C SER A 161 21.61 -8.26 9.23
N GLU A 162 22.62 -7.49 8.84
CA GLU A 162 22.47 -6.41 7.87
C GLU A 162 22.10 -6.93 6.47
N THR A 163 22.56 -8.12 6.08
CA THR A 163 22.24 -8.71 4.77
C THR A 163 20.77 -9.14 4.72
N ALA A 164 20.27 -9.81 5.75
CA ALA A 164 18.86 -10.19 5.84
C ALA A 164 17.96 -8.95 5.81
N ARG A 165 18.31 -7.91 6.58
CA ARG A 165 17.59 -6.63 6.57
C ARG A 165 17.62 -5.95 5.21
N ALA A 166 18.75 -5.95 4.52
CA ALA A 166 18.88 -5.33 3.21
C ALA A 166 18.04 -6.03 2.14
N LEU A 167 18.04 -7.37 2.15
CA LEU A 167 17.22 -8.21 1.28
C LEU A 167 15.73 -7.95 1.51
N ILE A 168 15.26 -8.08 2.76
CA ILE A 168 13.85 -7.92 3.11
C ILE A 168 13.38 -6.49 2.82
N SER A 169 14.16 -5.47 3.20
CA SER A 169 13.81 -4.07 2.87
C SER A 169 13.78 -3.79 1.38
N GLY A 170 14.62 -4.45 0.58
CA GLY A 170 14.60 -4.35 -0.88
C GLY A 170 13.33 -4.94 -1.50
N CYS A 171 12.95 -6.12 -1.02
CA CYS A 171 11.71 -6.78 -1.40
C CYS A 171 10.48 -5.94 -1.02
N VAL A 172 10.33 -5.58 0.26
CA VAL A 172 9.20 -4.78 0.76
C VAL A 172 9.11 -3.43 0.04
N GLY A 173 10.25 -2.74 -0.14
CA GLY A 173 10.28 -1.46 -0.86
C GLY A 173 9.94 -1.58 -2.34
N SER A 174 10.17 -2.74 -2.97
CA SER A 174 9.70 -2.99 -4.33
C SER A 174 8.20 -3.27 -4.39
N LEU A 175 7.67 -4.07 -3.46
CA LEU A 175 6.22 -4.35 -3.36
C LEU A 175 5.40 -3.08 -3.10
N ARG A 176 5.94 -2.13 -2.34
CA ARG A 176 5.29 -0.83 -2.07
C ARG A 176 5.33 0.14 -3.26
N ARG A 177 6.27 0.01 -4.19
CA ARG A 177 6.45 0.97 -5.29
C ARG A 177 5.45 0.80 -6.44
N GLY A 178 4.85 -0.38 -6.57
CA GLY A 178 3.92 -0.66 -7.66
C GLY A 178 4.08 -2.08 -8.17
N GLY A 179 2.98 -2.66 -8.64
CA GLY A 179 2.95 -3.97 -9.26
C GLY A 179 2.99 -3.92 -10.78
N PRO A 180 2.68 -5.06 -11.43
CA PRO A 180 2.74 -5.15 -12.88
C PRO A 180 1.56 -4.48 -13.58
N LEU A 181 0.43 -4.27 -12.90
CA LEU A 181 -0.78 -3.72 -13.52
C LEU A 181 -0.82 -2.18 -13.41
N GLY A 182 -0.16 -1.60 -12.42
CA GLY A 182 -0.15 -0.16 -12.19
C GLY A 182 0.79 0.29 -11.07
N PRO A 183 0.72 1.58 -10.70
CA PRO A 183 1.52 2.16 -9.62
C PRO A 183 0.93 1.83 -8.23
N HIS A 184 0.24 0.70 -8.07
CA HIS A 184 -0.45 0.36 -6.84
C HIS A 184 0.38 -0.63 -6.00
N PRO A 185 0.48 -0.43 -4.68
CA PRO A 185 1.27 -1.31 -3.84
C PRO A 185 0.64 -2.70 -3.75
N LEU A 186 1.49 -3.74 -3.79
CA LEU A 186 1.04 -5.12 -3.63
C LEU A 186 0.69 -5.41 -2.17
N SER A 187 -0.43 -6.11 -1.97
CA SER A 187 -0.95 -6.55 -0.68
C SER A 187 -1.42 -8.01 -0.79
N ASN A 188 -1.52 -8.71 0.35
CA ASN A 188 -1.89 -10.13 0.41
C ASN A 188 -0.95 -11.05 -0.38
N VAL A 189 0.36 -10.81 -0.27
CA VAL A 189 1.38 -11.61 -0.96
C VAL A 189 2.42 -12.11 0.04
N LEU A 190 2.77 -13.38 -0.08
CA LEU A 190 3.95 -13.98 0.55
C LEU A 190 5.06 -14.08 -0.49
N LEU A 191 6.18 -13.39 -0.24
CA LEU A 191 7.38 -13.50 -1.04
C LEU A 191 8.41 -14.37 -0.31
N THR A 192 8.83 -15.47 -0.91
CA THR A 192 9.91 -16.31 -0.40
C THR A 192 11.16 -16.13 -1.26
N VAL A 193 12.27 -15.73 -0.63
CA VAL A 193 13.59 -15.75 -1.29
C VAL A 193 14.11 -17.17 -1.23
N MET A 194 14.05 -17.88 -2.37
CA MET A 194 14.43 -19.29 -2.44
C MET A 194 15.94 -19.45 -2.33
N ASP A 195 16.68 -18.68 -3.13
CA ASP A 195 18.12 -18.81 -3.29
C ASP A 195 18.79 -17.46 -3.52
N VAL A 196 20.04 -17.35 -3.04
CA VAL A 196 20.89 -16.16 -3.12
C VAL A 196 22.28 -16.59 -3.52
N ASP A 197 22.81 -15.97 -4.56
CA ASP A 197 24.17 -16.24 -5.04
C ASP A 197 24.91 -14.95 -5.40
N ALA A 198 26.23 -14.95 -5.26
CA ALA A 198 27.09 -13.83 -5.64
C ALA A 198 28.45 -14.37 -6.09
N GLU A 199 28.99 -13.82 -7.18
CA GLU A 199 30.26 -14.30 -7.77
C GLU A 199 31.45 -14.15 -6.81
N GLY A 200 31.42 -13.15 -5.90
CA GLY A 200 32.41 -13.00 -4.81
C GLY A 200 32.01 -13.64 -3.46
N GLY A 201 30.97 -14.47 -3.44
CA GLY A 201 30.50 -15.19 -2.25
C GLY A 201 29.79 -14.30 -1.21
N PRO A 202 29.43 -14.86 -0.04
CA PRO A 202 28.64 -14.17 0.98
C PRO A 202 29.36 -12.98 1.62
N ALA A 203 30.70 -13.02 1.68
CA ALA A 203 31.50 -11.93 2.26
C ALA A 203 31.37 -10.61 1.47
N GLN A 204 31.23 -10.68 0.15
CA GLN A 204 31.02 -9.51 -0.69
C GLN A 204 29.66 -8.87 -0.40
N LEU A 205 28.60 -9.67 -0.26
CA LEU A 205 27.26 -9.20 0.08
C LEU A 205 27.20 -8.60 1.50
N GLN A 206 27.95 -9.15 2.45
CA GLN A 206 28.07 -8.60 3.81
C GLN A 206 28.75 -7.23 3.80
N SER A 207 29.77 -7.03 2.97
CA SER A 207 30.45 -5.74 2.84
C SER A 207 29.59 -4.66 2.15
N MET A 208 28.63 -5.09 1.31
CA MET A 208 27.82 -4.23 0.46
C MET A 208 26.35 -4.64 0.48
N PRO A 209 25.62 -4.42 1.58
CA PRO A 209 24.19 -4.76 1.68
C PRO A 209 23.33 -4.04 0.62
N GLY A 210 23.81 -2.91 0.09
CA GLY A 210 23.14 -2.20 -1.01
C GLY A 210 22.99 -3.02 -2.29
N SER A 211 23.92 -3.94 -2.61
CA SER A 211 23.84 -4.77 -3.83
C SER A 211 22.65 -5.72 -3.73
N LEU A 212 22.48 -6.33 -2.56
CA LEU A 212 21.40 -7.24 -2.26
C LEU A 212 20.03 -6.54 -2.31
N ARG A 213 19.92 -5.34 -1.74
CA ARG A 213 18.69 -4.54 -1.80
C ARG A 213 18.31 -4.18 -3.24
N ALA A 214 19.28 -3.75 -4.04
CA ALA A 214 19.06 -3.36 -5.43
C ALA A 214 18.70 -4.57 -6.31
N ALA A 215 19.41 -5.69 -6.13
CA ALA A 215 19.11 -6.95 -6.81
C ALA A 215 17.71 -7.45 -6.44
N ALA A 216 17.34 -7.45 -5.17
CA ALA A 216 16.01 -7.87 -4.72
C ALA A 216 14.89 -7.09 -5.41
N ALA A 217 15.03 -5.76 -5.47
CA ALA A 217 14.09 -4.91 -6.18
C ALA A 217 14.06 -5.16 -7.69
N HIS A 218 15.22 -5.41 -8.30
CA HIS A 218 15.32 -5.67 -9.74
C HIS A 218 14.67 -7.01 -10.10
N VAL A 219 15.07 -8.09 -9.44
CA VAL A 219 14.58 -9.45 -9.69
C VAL A 219 13.08 -9.52 -9.45
N LEU A 220 12.58 -8.91 -8.37
CA LEU A 220 11.15 -8.85 -8.10
C LEU A 220 10.39 -8.03 -9.16
N GLY A 221 10.93 -6.88 -9.56
CA GLY A 221 10.34 -6.06 -10.62
C GLY A 221 10.29 -6.79 -11.97
N GLU A 222 11.31 -7.58 -12.29
CA GLU A 222 11.36 -8.40 -13.50
C GLU A 222 10.38 -9.58 -13.41
N ALA A 223 10.34 -10.27 -12.27
CA ALA A 223 9.41 -11.38 -12.00
C ALA A 223 7.95 -10.96 -12.14
N LEU A 224 7.61 -9.77 -11.65
CA LEU A 224 6.26 -9.22 -11.76
C LEU A 224 5.93 -8.79 -13.21
N ARG A 225 6.90 -8.21 -13.93
CA ARG A 225 6.71 -7.69 -15.29
C ARG A 225 6.72 -8.77 -16.38
N ASP A 226 7.18 -9.98 -16.08
CA ASP A 226 7.16 -11.06 -17.05
C ASP A 226 5.71 -11.31 -17.50
N LYS A 227 5.52 -11.36 -18.82
CA LYS A 227 4.18 -11.35 -19.44
C LYS A 227 3.36 -12.60 -19.10
N ASN A 228 4.05 -13.69 -18.74
CA ASN A 228 3.43 -14.92 -18.29
C ASN A 228 2.85 -14.81 -16.87
N HIS A 229 3.33 -13.84 -16.08
CA HIS A 229 2.98 -13.67 -14.67
C HIS A 229 2.10 -12.43 -14.44
N GLY A 230 2.15 -11.44 -15.34
CA GLY A 230 1.18 -10.33 -15.35
C GLY A 230 -0.28 -10.79 -15.48
N SER A 231 -0.54 -11.93 -16.14
CA SER A 231 -1.87 -12.55 -16.22
C SER A 231 -2.36 -13.15 -14.89
N LYS A 232 -1.50 -13.22 -13.87
CA LYS A 232 -1.80 -13.80 -12.56
C LYS A 232 -1.99 -12.73 -11.47
N CYS A 233 -1.99 -11.45 -11.83
CA CYS A 233 -2.19 -10.36 -10.88
C CYS A 233 -3.61 -9.80 -11.00
N ALA A 234 -4.13 -9.25 -9.90
CA ALA A 234 -5.43 -8.59 -9.85
C ALA A 234 -5.32 -7.25 -9.11
N VAL A 235 -6.13 -6.28 -9.52
CA VAL A 235 -6.31 -5.01 -8.79
C VAL A 235 -7.42 -5.20 -7.76
N LEU A 236 -7.14 -4.81 -6.52
CA LEU A 236 -8.09 -4.77 -5.43
C LEU A 236 -8.64 -3.35 -5.29
N GLU A 237 -9.96 -3.25 -5.17
CA GLU A 237 -10.67 -2.04 -4.80
C GLU A 237 -11.20 -2.17 -3.36
N PRO A 238 -11.25 -1.08 -2.58
CA PRO A 238 -11.76 -1.12 -1.23
C PRO A 238 -13.28 -1.29 -1.23
N ALA A 239 -13.76 -2.29 -0.49
CA ALA A 239 -15.17 -2.47 -0.19
C ALA A 239 -15.53 -1.80 1.14
N MET A 240 -16.69 -1.16 1.21
CA MET A 240 -17.18 -0.49 2.41
C MET A 240 -18.44 -1.20 2.91
N ALA A 241 -18.41 -1.64 4.17
CA ALA A 241 -19.62 -2.08 4.86
C ALA A 241 -20.47 -0.85 5.21
N VAL A 242 -21.65 -0.72 4.59
CA VAL A 242 -22.55 0.42 4.77
C VAL A 242 -23.82 -0.03 5.47
N GLU A 243 -24.14 0.60 6.58
CA GLU A 243 -25.42 0.44 7.27
C GLU A 243 -26.34 1.63 6.93
N VAL A 244 -27.54 1.36 6.40
CA VAL A 244 -28.48 2.40 5.99
C VAL A 244 -29.80 2.23 6.74
N SER A 245 -30.20 3.26 7.49
CA SER A 245 -31.51 3.33 8.14
C SER A 245 -32.47 4.17 7.30
N VAL A 246 -33.55 3.56 6.83
CA VAL A 246 -34.52 4.20 5.91
C VAL A 246 -35.95 3.97 6.40
N PRO A 247 -36.86 4.95 6.31
CA PRO A 247 -38.29 4.73 6.49
C PRO A 247 -38.83 3.69 5.48
N GLY A 248 -39.79 2.86 5.89
CA GLY A 248 -40.32 1.75 5.08
C GLY A 248 -40.80 2.13 3.66
N GLU A 249 -41.24 3.38 3.48
CA GLU A 249 -41.72 3.91 2.21
C GLU A 249 -40.62 4.07 1.14
N HIS A 250 -39.36 4.23 1.55
CA HIS A 250 -38.24 4.55 0.65
C HIS A 250 -37.26 3.38 0.44
N VAL A 251 -37.54 2.20 1.03
CA VAL A 251 -36.67 1.02 0.95
C VAL A 251 -36.40 0.62 -0.49
N GLY A 252 -37.43 0.58 -1.34
CA GLY A 252 -37.28 0.21 -2.76
C GLY A 252 -36.37 1.15 -3.55
N THR A 253 -36.47 2.46 -3.31
CA THR A 253 -35.65 3.48 -3.97
C THR A 253 -34.19 3.37 -3.53
N VAL A 254 -33.94 3.16 -2.23
CA VAL A 254 -32.58 3.02 -1.70
C VAL A 254 -31.91 1.74 -2.19
N LEU A 255 -32.63 0.61 -2.20
CA LEU A 255 -32.11 -0.65 -2.77
C LEU A 255 -31.75 -0.52 -4.25
N SER A 256 -32.57 0.22 -5.01
CA SER A 256 -32.30 0.49 -6.43
C SER A 256 -31.04 1.35 -6.62
N ASP A 257 -30.81 2.36 -5.78
CA ASP A 257 -29.59 3.19 -5.84
C ASP A 257 -28.35 2.40 -5.43
N LEU A 258 -28.43 1.58 -4.37
CA LEU A 258 -27.32 0.73 -3.92
C LEU A 258 -26.89 -0.27 -4.99
N THR A 259 -27.86 -0.95 -5.62
CA THR A 259 -27.57 -1.89 -6.71
C THR A 259 -26.97 -1.16 -7.92
N GLY A 260 -27.45 0.05 -8.24
CA GLY A 260 -26.90 0.89 -9.30
C GLY A 260 -25.44 1.30 -9.07
N ARG A 261 -25.00 1.34 -7.80
CA ARG A 261 -23.61 1.63 -7.39
C ARG A 261 -22.75 0.38 -7.21
N ARG A 262 -23.18 -0.78 -7.71
CA ARG A 262 -22.53 -2.09 -7.52
C ARG A 262 -22.48 -2.57 -6.06
N GLY A 263 -23.40 -2.09 -5.22
CA GLY A 263 -23.55 -2.59 -3.86
C GLY A 263 -24.23 -3.96 -3.85
N THR A 264 -23.66 -4.91 -3.11
CA THR A 264 -24.32 -6.16 -2.72
C THR A 264 -25.03 -5.95 -1.39
N VAL A 265 -26.25 -6.46 -1.29
CA VAL A 265 -27.06 -6.38 -0.06
C VAL A 265 -27.10 -7.78 0.55
N GLU A 266 -26.55 -7.92 1.75
CA GLU A 266 -26.60 -9.13 2.59
C GLU A 266 -27.65 -8.97 3.70
#